data_AF-J4UGA3-F1
#
_entry.id   AF-J4UGA3-F1
#
_cell.length_a   1.000
_cell.length_b   1.000
_cell.length_c   1.000
_cell.angle_alpha   90.00
_cell.angle_beta   90.00
_cell.angle_gamma   90.00
#
_symmetry.space_group_name_H-M   'P 1'
#
loop_
_entity.id
_entity.type
_entity.pdbx_description
1 polymer ?
#
loop_
_entity_poly.entity_id
_entity_poly.type
_entity_poly.pdbx_seq_one_letter_code
_entity_poly.pdbx_strand_id
1 'polypeptide(L)'
;MYSSAQAEALMRLGQEALQEDLKRKERAENNELRKACLTELLKEDPKNIWYHGNVIRVVLAIFFAADTDLDGRLTVTELLEFTKTKDNDTYKSVQAMFNKANISKDSKLNLAKYLILGILSGNRKAGYVLATKS
;
A
#
# COMPACT_ATOMS: atom_id res chain seq x y z
N MET A 1 -43.67 22.63 3.13
CA MET A 1 -42.36 23.29 2.90
C MET A 1 -41.58 23.19 4.20
N TYR A 2 -40.39 22.60 4.19
CA TYR A 2 -39.51 22.60 5.35
C TYR A 2 -39.05 24.04 5.64
N SER A 3 -38.93 24.41 6.91
CA SER A 3 -38.29 25.68 7.27
C SER A 3 -36.78 25.60 6.97
N SER A 4 -36.11 26.74 6.79
CA SER A 4 -34.66 26.78 6.56
C SER A 4 -33.89 26.05 7.68
N ALA A 5 -34.32 26.18 8.93
CA ALA A 5 -33.74 25.45 10.06
C ALA A 5 -33.93 23.92 9.98
N GLN A 6 -35.08 23.44 9.47
CA GLN A 6 -35.32 22.01 9.29
C GLN A 6 -34.49 21.44 8.13
N ALA A 7 -34.30 22.21 7.05
CA ALA A 7 -33.45 21.81 5.93
C ALA A 7 -31.97 21.73 6.33
N GLU A 8 -31.48 22.68 7.13
CA GLU A 8 -30.11 22.67 7.66
C GLU A 8 -29.86 21.49 8.61
N ALA A 9 -30.82 21.19 9.49
CA ALA A 9 -30.72 20.04 10.40
C ALA A 9 -30.63 18.71 9.62
N LEU A 10 -31.44 18.55 8.56
CA LEU A 10 -31.41 17.36 7.72
C LEU A 10 -30.08 17.22 6.96
N MET A 11 -29.53 18.33 6.45
CA MET A 11 -28.22 18.35 5.78
C MET A 11 -27.09 17.93 6.73
N ARG A 12 -27.10 18.42 7.98
CA ARG A 12 -26.10 18.03 9.00
C ARG A 12 -26.18 16.55 9.35
N LEU A 13 -27.38 16.03 9.58
CA LEU A 13 -27.60 14.60 9.84
C LEU A 13 -27.07 13.73 8.68
N GLY A 14 -27.31 14.15 7.43
CA GLY A 14 -26.77 13.47 6.25
C GLY A 14 -25.24 13.48 6.19
N GLN A 15 -24.61 14.62 6.52
CA GLN A 15 -23.15 14.75 6.57
C GLN A 15 -22.54 13.89 7.68
N GLU A 16 -23.14 13.88 8.87
CA GLU A 16 -22.70 13.08 10.01
C GLU A 16 -22.76 11.58 9.69
N ALA A 17 -23.89 11.11 9.15
CA ALA A 17 -24.05 9.72 8.75
C ALA A 17 -23.02 9.29 7.67
N LEU A 18 -22.75 10.16 6.69
CA LEU A 18 -21.73 9.91 5.67
C LEU A 18 -20.32 9.83 6.30
N GLN A 19 -19.99 10.73 7.22
CA GLN A 19 -18.70 10.70 7.91
C GLN A 19 -18.52 9.44 8.76
N GLU A 20 -19.56 8.98 9.44
CA GLU A 20 -19.51 7.73 10.19
C GLU A 20 -19.31 6.51 9.29
N ASP A 21 -20.00 6.45 8.14
CA ASP A 21 -19.81 5.37 7.17
C ASP A 21 -18.39 5.37 6.59
N LEU A 22 -17.84 6.53 6.25
CA LEU A 22 -16.46 6.68 5.78
C LEU A 22 -15.46 6.20 6.85
N LYS A 23 -15.62 6.62 8.11
CA LYS A 23 -14.77 6.16 9.22
C LYS A 23 -14.88 4.65 9.44
N ARG A 24 -16.08 4.08 9.26
CA ARG A 24 -16.29 2.64 9.39
C ARG A 24 -15.56 1.86 8.28
N LYS A 25 -15.65 2.33 7.03
CA LYS A 25 -14.93 1.76 5.88
C LYS A 25 -13.42 1.85 6.09
N GLU A 26 -12.90 3.01 6.47
CA GLU A 26 -11.48 3.20 6.74
C GLU A 26 -10.98 2.28 7.87
N ARG A 27 -11.74 2.13 8.96
CA ARG A 27 -11.39 1.18 10.03
C ARG A 27 -11.37 -0.26 9.55
N ALA A 28 -12.34 -0.66 8.73
CA ALA A 28 -12.39 -2.01 8.19
C ALA A 28 -11.18 -2.28 7.27
N GLU A 29 -10.86 -1.35 6.38
CA GLU A 29 -9.69 -1.43 5.50
C GLU A 29 -8.37 -1.49 6.30
N ASN A 30 -8.23 -0.63 7.32
CA ASN A 30 -7.06 -0.64 8.19
C ASN A 30 -6.91 -1.94 8.98
N ASN A 31 -8.02 -2.53 9.45
CA ASN A 31 -8.00 -3.81 10.14
C ASN A 31 -7.57 -4.96 9.21
N GLU A 32 -8.09 -4.99 7.98
CA GLU A 32 -7.70 -6.01 7.00
C GLU A 32 -6.24 -5.86 6.56
N LEU A 33 -5.78 -4.62 6.33
CA LEU A 33 -4.37 -4.34 6.07
C LEU A 33 -3.48 -4.81 7.22
N ARG A 34 -3.85 -4.49 8.46
CA ARG A 34 -3.10 -4.90 9.65
C ARG A 34 -2.98 -6.43 9.73
N LYS A 35 -4.08 -7.16 9.53
CA LYS A 35 -4.08 -8.62 9.53
C LYS A 35 -3.17 -9.18 8.44
N ALA A 36 -3.26 -8.65 7.22
CA ALA A 36 -2.43 -9.09 6.10
C ALA A 36 -0.94 -8.86 6.37
N CYS A 37 -0.57 -7.67 6.86
CA CYS A 37 0.80 -7.34 7.21
C CYS A 37 1.35 -8.25 8.31
N LEU A 38 0.61 -8.44 9.41
CA LEU A 38 1.02 -9.34 10.49
C LEU A 38 1.17 -10.79 10.00
N THR A 39 0.23 -11.25 9.18
CA THR A 39 0.29 -12.60 8.59
C THR A 39 1.55 -12.79 7.75
N GLU A 40 1.98 -11.77 7.01
CA GLU A 40 3.23 -11.86 6.23
C GLU A 40 4.48 -11.78 7.11
N LEU A 41 4.49 -10.88 8.10
CA LEU A 41 5.64 -10.67 8.98
C LEU A 41 5.90 -11.83 9.95
N LEU A 42 4.85 -12.57 10.34
CA LEU A 42 4.97 -13.72 11.25
C LEU A 42 5.33 -15.03 10.54
N LYS A 43 5.48 -15.03 9.21
CA LYS A 43 5.95 -16.22 8.48
C LYS A 43 7.41 -16.49 8.81
N GLU A 44 7.71 -17.73 9.15
CA GLU A 44 9.09 -18.15 9.39
C GLU A 44 9.93 -18.02 8.11
N ASP A 45 10.99 -17.23 8.21
CA ASP A 45 12.05 -17.16 7.21
C ASP A 45 13.13 -18.22 7.49
N PRO A 46 13.82 -18.74 6.46
CA PRO A 46 15.02 -19.54 6.68
C PRO A 46 16.04 -18.74 7.49
N LYS A 47 16.68 -19.39 8.47
CA LYS A 47 17.59 -18.74 9.43
C LYS A 47 18.82 -18.08 8.80
N ASN A 48 19.09 -18.34 7.52
CA ASN A 48 20.23 -17.83 6.79
C ASN A 48 19.90 -16.70 5.80
N ILE A 49 18.69 -16.15 5.86
CA ILE A 49 18.29 -15.02 5.03
C ILE A 49 18.45 -13.71 5.79
N TRP A 50 19.21 -12.77 5.22
CA TRP A 50 19.43 -11.45 5.81
C TRP A 50 19.24 -10.34 4.79
N TYR A 51 18.44 -9.34 5.13
CA TYR A 51 18.34 -8.10 4.35
C TYR A 51 19.43 -7.13 4.79
N HIS A 52 20.23 -6.65 3.85
CA HIS A 52 21.15 -5.55 4.13
C HIS A 52 20.36 -4.27 4.40
N GLY A 53 20.73 -3.51 5.42
CA GLY A 53 20.10 -2.22 5.73
C GLY A 53 20.07 -1.25 4.55
N ASN A 54 21.08 -1.31 3.66
CA ASN A 54 21.11 -0.53 2.43
C ASN A 54 19.98 -0.89 1.45
N VAL A 55 19.58 -2.17 1.37
CA VAL A 55 18.44 -2.59 0.53
C VAL A 55 17.16 -1.96 1.06
N ILE A 56 16.93 -2.04 2.38
CA ILE A 56 15.77 -1.43 3.02
C ILE A 56 15.77 0.09 2.81
N ARG A 57 16.92 0.75 2.97
CA ARG A 57 17.07 2.20 2.73
C ARG A 57 16.72 2.58 1.30
N VAL A 58 17.18 1.83 0.29
CA VAL A 58 16.86 2.09 -1.12
C VAL A 58 15.38 1.90 -1.39
N VAL A 59 14.77 0.82 -0.87
CA VAL A 59 13.33 0.57 -1.01
C VAL A 59 12.52 1.72 -0.41
N LEU A 60 12.87 2.19 0.79
CA LEU A 60 12.21 3.34 1.40
C LEU A 60 12.42 4.64 0.60
N ALA A 61 13.63 4.86 0.07
CA ALA A 61 13.91 6.03 -0.77
C ALA A 61 13.07 6.02 -2.06
N ILE A 62 12.89 4.86 -2.69
CA ILE A 62 12.01 4.70 -3.86
C ILE A 62 10.58 5.09 -3.50
N PHE A 63 10.08 4.67 -2.33
CA PHE A 63 8.73 5.03 -1.91
C PHE A 63 8.52 6.54 -1.87
N PHE A 64 9.38 7.27 -1.15
CA PHE A 64 9.24 8.71 -1.01
C PHE A 64 9.56 9.49 -2.27
N ALA A 65 10.41 8.96 -3.16
CA ALA A 65 10.75 9.64 -4.40
C ALA A 65 9.74 9.40 -5.53
N ALA A 66 8.99 8.29 -5.47
CA ALA A 66 7.93 7.98 -6.42
C ALA A 66 6.60 8.65 -6.06
N ASP A 67 6.37 9.01 -4.79
CA ASP A 67 5.18 9.73 -4.33
C ASP A 67 5.23 11.19 -4.81
N THR A 68 4.66 11.45 -5.99
CA THR A 68 4.79 12.75 -6.68
C THR A 68 3.70 13.72 -6.29
N ASP A 69 2.51 13.21 -5.95
CA ASP A 69 1.39 14.02 -5.46
C ASP A 69 1.48 14.29 -3.94
N LEU A 70 2.43 13.64 -3.26
CA LEU A 70 2.75 13.79 -1.83
C LEU A 70 1.59 13.40 -0.91
N ASP A 71 0.74 12.46 -1.35
CA ASP A 71 -0.40 11.99 -0.55
C ASP A 71 -0.02 10.83 0.41
N GLY A 72 1.25 10.41 0.39
CA GLY A 72 1.76 9.33 1.23
C GLY A 72 1.37 7.94 0.72
N ARG A 73 0.92 7.82 -0.53
CA ARG A 73 0.51 6.57 -1.15
C ARG A 73 0.94 6.54 -2.62
N LEU A 74 1.41 5.38 -3.06
CA LEU A 74 1.84 5.20 -4.44
C LEU A 74 0.72 4.65 -5.31
N THR A 75 0.48 5.30 -6.43
CA THR A 75 -0.24 4.72 -7.56
C THR A 75 0.68 3.84 -8.41
N VAL A 76 0.10 3.00 -9.27
CA VAL A 76 0.91 2.21 -10.22
C VAL A 76 1.61 3.11 -11.23
N THR A 77 0.95 4.20 -11.64
CA THR A 77 1.49 5.18 -12.59
C THR A 77 2.75 5.84 -12.01
N GLU A 78 2.70 6.31 -10.77
CA GLU A 78 3.84 6.93 -10.09
C GLU A 78 5.05 5.99 -10.00
N LEU A 79 4.83 4.72 -9.66
CA LEU A 79 5.90 3.72 -9.63
C LEU A 79 6.50 3.47 -11.02
N LEU A 80 5.66 3.41 -12.07
CA LEU A 80 6.11 3.20 -13.44
C LEU A 80 6.88 4.41 -13.98
N GLU A 81 6.39 5.62 -13.72
CA GLU A 81 7.05 6.86 -14.10
C GLU A 81 8.39 7.03 -13.38
N PHE A 82 8.45 6.72 -12.08
CA PHE A 82 9.68 6.79 -11.30
C PHE A 82 10.74 5.82 -11.83
N THR A 83 10.36 4.59 -12.15
CA THR A 83 11.29 3.56 -12.64
C THR A 83 11.78 3.84 -14.06
N LYS A 84 11.12 4.74 -14.81
CA LYS A 84 11.47 5.15 -16.19
C LYS A 84 11.69 3.98 -17.14
N THR A 85 11.07 2.83 -16.88
CA THR A 85 11.39 1.59 -17.57
C THR A 85 10.68 1.57 -18.92
N LYS A 86 11.46 1.54 -20.01
CA LYS A 86 10.96 1.15 -21.34
C LYS A 86 10.97 -0.37 -21.54
N ASP A 87 11.51 -1.10 -20.56
CA ASP A 87 11.57 -2.56 -20.56
C ASP A 87 10.22 -3.16 -20.14
N ASN A 88 9.70 -4.06 -20.97
CA ASN A 88 8.37 -4.66 -20.81
C ASN A 88 8.32 -5.62 -19.61
N ASP A 89 9.43 -6.27 -19.28
CA ASP A 89 9.48 -7.23 -18.18
C ASP A 89 9.51 -6.53 -16.82
N THR A 90 10.22 -5.41 -16.72
CA THR A 90 10.22 -4.57 -15.52
C THR A 90 8.85 -3.92 -15.33
N TYR A 91 8.21 -3.43 -16.39
CA TYR A 91 6.85 -2.91 -16.36
C TYR A 91 5.87 -3.95 -15.78
N LYS A 92 5.88 -5.17 -16.33
CA LYS A 92 5.01 -6.27 -15.86
C LYS A 92 5.30 -6.63 -14.41
N SER A 93 6.57 -6.63 -14.01
CA SER A 93 6.98 -6.95 -12.65
C SER A 93 6.48 -5.91 -11.63
N VAL A 94 6.60 -4.62 -11.95
CA VAL A 94 6.07 -3.52 -11.12
C VAL A 94 4.55 -3.63 -11.01
N GLN A 95 3.85 -3.85 -12.12
CA GLN A 95 2.40 -3.98 -12.13
C GLN A 95 1.92 -5.22 -11.35
N ALA A 96 2.62 -6.34 -11.47
CA ALA A 96 2.32 -7.56 -10.72
C ALA A 96 2.54 -7.37 -9.21
N MET A 97 3.64 -6.72 -8.82
CA MET A 97 3.91 -6.36 -7.42
C MET A 97 2.80 -5.45 -6.87
N PHE A 98 2.42 -4.43 -7.63
CA PHE A 98 1.37 -3.50 -7.26
C PHE A 98 0.03 -4.20 -7.01
N ASN A 99 -0.44 -4.98 -7.99
CA ASN A 99 -1.72 -5.67 -7.91
C ASN A 99 -1.78 -6.67 -6.74
N LYS A 100 -0.65 -7.31 -6.43
CA LYS A 100 -0.56 -8.24 -5.31
C LYS A 100 -0.57 -7.51 -3.95
N ALA A 101 0.07 -6.36 -3.85
CA ALA A 101 0.13 -5.57 -2.62
C ALA A 101 -1.17 -4.79 -2.34
N ASN A 102 -1.94 -4.48 -3.38
CA ASN A 102 -3.17 -3.68 -3.32
C ASN A 102 -4.40 -4.49 -2.88
N ILE A 103 -4.38 -5.04 -1.66
CA ILE A 103 -5.43 -5.92 -1.13
C ILE A 103 -6.81 -5.21 -1.04
N SER A 104 -6.82 -3.94 -0.66
CA SER A 104 -8.04 -3.13 -0.55
C SER A 104 -8.62 -2.68 -1.89
N LYS A 105 -7.89 -2.86 -3.00
CA LYS A 105 -8.29 -2.43 -4.35
C LYS A 105 -8.61 -0.93 -4.46
N ASP A 106 -8.03 -0.11 -3.59
CA ASP A 106 -8.13 1.35 -3.58
C ASP A 106 -7.15 2.01 -4.57
N SER A 107 -6.59 1.21 -5.49
CA SER A 107 -5.60 1.62 -6.50
C SER A 107 -4.41 2.43 -5.96
N LYS A 108 -4.09 2.31 -4.66
CA LYS A 108 -3.00 3.03 -3.99
C LYS A 108 -2.30 2.17 -2.93
N LEU A 109 -0.97 2.29 -2.83
CA LEU A 109 -0.15 1.61 -1.84
C LEU A 109 0.40 2.61 -0.83
N ASN A 110 -0.08 2.54 0.42
CA ASN A 110 0.65 3.18 1.52
C ASN A 110 1.97 2.41 1.81
N LEU A 111 2.82 2.98 2.65
CA LEU A 111 4.13 2.41 2.96
C LEU A 111 4.07 0.96 3.46
N ALA A 112 3.08 0.62 4.30
CA ALA A 112 2.92 -0.73 4.82
C ALA A 112 2.61 -1.74 3.70
N LYS A 113 1.66 -1.41 2.81
CA LYS A 113 1.36 -2.26 1.64
C LYS A 113 2.58 -2.39 0.74
N TYR A 114 3.25 -1.28 0.43
CA TYR A 114 4.43 -1.27 -0.43
C TYR A 114 5.56 -2.15 0.12
N LEU A 115 6.00 -1.89 1.35
CA LEU A 115 7.16 -2.57 1.92
C LEU A 115 6.85 -4.03 2.28
N ILE A 116 5.77 -4.29 3.01
CA ILE A 116 5.52 -5.62 3.59
C ILE A 116 4.90 -6.54 2.54
N LEU A 117 3.79 -6.11 1.93
CA LEU A 117 3.02 -6.95 1.00
C LEU A 117 3.60 -6.94 -0.41
N GLY A 118 4.17 -5.81 -0.84
CA GLY A 118 4.86 -5.68 -2.13
C GLY A 118 6.25 -6.29 -2.08
N ILE A 119 7.17 -5.65 -1.36
CA ILE A 119 8.59 -5.99 -1.40
C ILE A 119 8.92 -7.27 -0.62
N LEU A 120 8.61 -7.35 0.68
CA LEU A 120 8.99 -8.50 1.50
C LEU A 120 8.27 -9.79 1.06
N SER A 121 6.94 -9.76 0.92
CA SER A 121 6.18 -10.91 0.42
C SER A 121 6.52 -11.25 -1.04
N GLY A 122 6.82 -10.24 -1.87
CA GLY A 122 7.30 -10.44 -3.24
C GLY A 122 8.62 -11.20 -3.25
N ASN A 123 9.59 -10.68 -2.51
CA ASN A 123 10.93 -11.25 -2.42
C ASN A 123 10.93 -12.67 -1.83
N ARG A 124 10.13 -12.91 -0.78
CA ARG A 124 9.92 -14.25 -0.21
C ARG A 124 9.49 -15.26 -1.27
N LYS A 125 8.46 -14.92 -2.07
CA LYS A 125 7.95 -15.80 -3.13
C LYS A 125 8.92 -15.96 -4.31
N ALA A 126 9.77 -14.96 -4.56
CA ALA A 126 10.83 -15.03 -5.54
C ALA A 126 12.07 -15.80 -5.05
N GLY A 127 12.05 -16.35 -3.83
CA GLY A 127 13.19 -17.08 -3.27
C GLY A 127 14.30 -16.18 -2.74
N TYR A 128 13.94 -15.01 -2.20
CA TYR A 128 14.82 -14.07 -1.51
C TYR A 128 15.92 -13.43 -2.38
N VAL A 129 15.58 -13.03 -3.61
CA VAL A 129 16.53 -12.42 -4.57
C VAL A 129 17.16 -11.11 -4.09
N LEU A 130 16.48 -10.36 -3.20
CA LEU A 130 16.99 -9.11 -2.62
C LEU A 130 17.76 -9.30 -1.30
N ALA A 131 17.88 -10.53 -0.81
CA ALA A 131 18.53 -10.83 0.47
C ALA A 131 19.74 -11.74 0.26
N THR A 132 20.65 -11.70 1.22
CA THR A 132 21.83 -12.55 1.23
C THR A 132 21.50 -13.89 1.87
N LYS A 133 22.00 -14.97 1.27
CA LYS A 133 21.89 -16.35 1.77
C LYS A 133 23.28 -16.78 2.24
N SER A 134 23.42 -17.11 3.52
CA SER A 134 24.66 -17.65 4.09
C SER A 134 24.63 -19.17 4.25
#